data_AF-Q88GP2-F1
#
_entry.id   AF-Q88GP2-F1
#
_cell.length_a   1.000
_cell.length_b   1.000
_cell.length_c   1.000
_cell.angle_alpha   90.00
_cell.angle_beta   90.00
_cell.angle_gamma   90.00
#
_symmetry.space_group_name_H-M   'P 1'
#
loop_
_entity.id
_entity.type
_entity.pdbx_description
1 polymer ?
#
loop_
_entity_poly.entity_id
_entity_poly.type
_entity_poly.pdbx_seq_one_letter_code
_entity_poly.pdbx_strand_id
1 'polypeptide(L)'
;MTKQLYSIYESEIIPDAAQPNHKTGEFSAKYRKIRNLALMRWPNSRPCHLANQWLFHMSTKTNAKDSCKTVASELTHLIRYCYVKNISINDFNDTHFNKLTEDLSNEVTLTPTGARPKRNRNRIRQIQHTTLNFLYWISENMSGLNDFPIVGPGNSGANIIIELKINPHNGRQYLDHPDLVPTEDEVYDKAPIDEHTIQKLQDEIFRRHDWEELPPGATLKYKHNPDLYVATNLYIYERRMFIIRMMKLMGMRPEELYDLDLKDNLHVLEKKEILVPTKKRGIPAPIRHFKVNAPSARQFDAYLDARKSYIDFLHSRGIKCVHPEKILIGAYGSRIKKESITKEFDRICEDAGLTSIRVCLSMFRHRFVTREVRIRLELRFAKHPELKNGWTAGLRDEVCREVIELTGHADPASLHHYFHSEYTAVTSDATYSSMLKLKDEIDAANETITALEHKAKIGKIDCSVEITSLKSTVASLQSLLSRLGAA
;
A
#
# COMPACT_ATOMS: atom_id res chain seq x y z
N MET A 1 -16.30 -23.14 -0.52
CA MET A 1 -17.00 -21.97 -1.12
C MET A 1 -16.87 -20.75 -0.22
N THR A 2 -16.10 -19.73 -0.64
CA THR A 2 -15.73 -18.54 0.17
C THR A 2 -16.58 -17.33 -0.19
N LYS A 3 -17.90 -17.38 0.01
CA LYS A 3 -18.77 -16.21 -0.22
C LYS A 3 -18.45 -15.12 0.80
N GLN A 4 -18.22 -13.89 0.34
CA GLN A 4 -17.99 -12.74 1.22
C GLN A 4 -19.23 -12.51 2.11
N LEU A 5 -19.01 -12.42 3.43
CA LEU A 5 -20.11 -12.27 4.41
C LEU A 5 -20.50 -10.81 4.67
N TYR A 6 -19.79 -9.85 4.09
CA TYR A 6 -20.03 -8.43 4.33
C TYR A 6 -20.13 -7.62 3.04
N SER A 7 -20.83 -6.50 3.12
CA SER A 7 -20.91 -5.46 2.09
C SER A 7 -20.31 -4.16 2.63
N ILE A 8 -19.68 -3.37 1.76
CA ILE A 8 -19.12 -2.05 2.11
C ILE A 8 -19.86 -0.99 1.32
N TYR A 9 -20.24 0.08 2.01
CA TYR A 9 -20.87 1.26 1.44
C TYR A 9 -19.94 2.46 1.63
N GLU A 10 -19.55 3.10 0.53
CA GLU A 10 -18.52 4.16 0.56
C GLU A 10 -18.96 5.36 1.41
N SER A 11 -20.24 5.73 1.34
CA SER A 11 -20.78 6.89 2.02
C SER A 11 -22.30 6.83 2.05
N GLU A 12 -22.89 6.60 3.22
CA GLU A 12 -24.33 6.53 3.41
C GLU A 12 -24.83 7.63 4.34
N ILE A 13 -26.05 8.10 4.09
CA ILE A 13 -26.76 9.03 4.96
C ILE A 13 -27.79 8.23 5.75
N ILE A 14 -27.69 8.26 7.06
CA ILE A 14 -28.57 7.50 7.96
C ILE A 14 -29.23 8.43 8.97
N PRO A 15 -30.41 8.07 9.49
CA PRO A 15 -30.99 8.75 10.65
C PRO A 15 -30.07 8.61 11.87
N ASP A 16 -29.80 9.73 12.55
CA ASP A 16 -28.93 9.80 13.74
C ASP A 16 -29.75 10.03 15.00
N ALA A 17 -30.67 11.02 14.96
CA ALA A 17 -31.58 11.31 16.06
C ALA A 17 -32.85 12.00 15.54
N ALA A 18 -33.97 11.83 16.24
CA ALA A 18 -35.16 12.64 16.04
C ALA A 18 -35.18 13.75 17.09
N GLN A 19 -35.30 15.02 16.66
CA GLN A 19 -35.48 16.15 17.58
C GLN A 19 -36.90 16.70 17.46
N PRO A 20 -37.66 16.78 18.56
CA PRO A 20 -38.99 17.37 18.55
C PRO A 20 -38.88 18.87 18.27
N ASN A 21 -39.68 19.37 17.34
CA ASN A 21 -39.89 20.79 17.15
C ASN A 21 -40.85 21.27 18.23
N HIS A 22 -40.32 21.98 19.22
CA HIS A 22 -41.10 22.48 20.37
C HIS A 22 -42.25 23.43 20.00
N LYS A 23 -42.30 23.96 18.77
CA LYS A 23 -43.38 24.85 18.30
C LYS A 23 -44.47 24.14 17.50
N THR A 24 -44.14 23.09 16.75
CA THR A 24 -45.09 22.39 15.87
C THR A 24 -45.48 21.00 16.37
N GLY A 25 -44.76 20.45 17.35
CA GLY A 25 -44.94 19.06 17.82
C GLY A 25 -44.40 18.00 16.85
N GLU A 26 -43.89 18.40 15.69
CA GLU A 26 -43.34 17.49 14.68
C GLU A 26 -41.90 17.11 15.00
N PHE A 27 -41.49 15.90 14.63
CA PHE A 27 -40.10 15.47 14.78
C PHE A 27 -39.29 15.78 13.53
N SER A 28 -38.16 16.47 13.71
CA SER A 28 -37.14 16.64 12.67
C SER A 28 -36.10 15.53 12.79
N ALA A 29 -35.88 14.78 11.71
CA ALA A 29 -34.83 13.78 11.64
C ALA A 29 -33.48 14.48 11.38
N LYS A 30 -32.52 14.30 12.29
CA LYS A 30 -31.12 14.57 12.04
C LYS A 30 -30.52 13.39 11.32
N TYR A 31 -29.80 13.69 10.24
CA TYR A 31 -29.09 12.69 9.47
C TYR A 31 -27.59 12.82 9.67
N ARG A 32 -26.91 11.68 9.76
CA ARG A 32 -25.45 11.60 9.81
C ARG A 32 -24.95 10.91 8.55
N LYS A 33 -23.88 11.46 7.98
CA LYS A 33 -23.14 10.83 6.89
C LYS A 33 -22.08 9.91 7.47
N ILE A 34 -22.22 8.60 7.27
CA ILE A 34 -21.21 7.61 7.65
C ILE A 34 -20.41 7.19 6.42
N ARG A 35 -19.08 7.23 6.53
CA ARG A 35 -18.17 6.78 5.47
C ARG A 35 -17.71 5.35 5.75
N ASN A 36 -17.61 4.53 4.71
CA ASN A 36 -17.09 3.16 4.76
C ASN A 36 -17.88 2.25 5.72
N LEU A 37 -19.21 2.36 5.70
CA LEU A 37 -20.10 1.51 6.49
C LEU A 37 -19.98 0.06 6.04
N ALA A 38 -19.72 -0.85 6.98
CA ALA A 38 -19.65 -2.28 6.73
C ALA A 38 -20.85 -2.98 7.34
N LEU A 39 -21.56 -3.79 6.53
CA LEU A 39 -22.67 -4.61 6.99
C LEU A 39 -22.38 -6.08 6.75
N MET A 40 -22.51 -6.89 7.79
CA MET A 40 -22.25 -8.31 7.84
C MET A 40 -23.54 -9.14 7.88
N ARG A 41 -23.45 -10.33 7.26
CA ARG A 41 -24.47 -11.36 7.18
C ARG A 41 -23.89 -12.68 7.67
N TRP A 42 -24.76 -13.53 8.19
CA TRP A 42 -24.48 -14.94 8.41
C TRP A 42 -24.30 -15.68 7.07
N PRO A 43 -23.69 -16.88 7.06
CA PRO A 43 -23.59 -17.71 5.86
C PRO A 43 -24.92 -18.02 5.15
N ASN A 44 -26.04 -18.05 5.89
CA ASN A 44 -27.39 -18.18 5.34
C ASN A 44 -27.96 -16.86 4.76
N SER A 45 -27.14 -15.82 4.62
CA SER A 45 -27.49 -14.49 4.13
C SER A 45 -28.38 -13.63 5.04
N ARG A 46 -28.79 -14.13 6.23
CA ARG A 46 -29.50 -13.30 7.22
C ARG A 46 -28.55 -12.24 7.81
N PRO A 47 -29.02 -11.04 8.16
CA PRO A 47 -28.20 -10.04 8.84
C PRO A 47 -27.61 -10.56 10.16
N CYS A 48 -26.34 -10.27 10.43
CA CYS A 48 -25.74 -10.55 11.73
C CYS A 48 -25.86 -9.30 12.61
N HIS A 49 -26.92 -9.22 13.42
CA HIS A 49 -27.26 -8.00 14.16
C HIS A 49 -26.15 -7.53 15.11
N LEU A 50 -25.58 -8.43 15.93
CA LEU A 50 -24.50 -8.09 16.86
C LEU A 50 -23.25 -7.56 16.14
N ALA A 51 -22.81 -8.25 15.06
CA ALA A 51 -21.70 -7.78 14.25
C ALA A 51 -22.00 -6.42 13.60
N ASN A 52 -23.22 -6.19 13.13
CA ASN A 52 -23.63 -4.93 12.50
C ASN A 52 -23.63 -3.76 13.49
N GLN A 53 -24.08 -3.95 14.73
CA GLN A 53 -24.02 -2.92 15.75
C GLN A 53 -22.58 -2.54 16.08
N TRP A 54 -21.68 -3.53 16.20
CA TRP A 54 -20.27 -3.25 16.44
C TRP A 54 -19.58 -2.56 15.25
N LEU A 55 -19.81 -3.05 14.02
CA LEU A 55 -19.25 -2.42 12.81
C LEU A 55 -19.76 -1.00 12.62
N PHE A 56 -21.00 -0.73 13.00
CA PHE A 56 -21.57 0.62 13.05
C PHE A 56 -20.81 1.51 14.04
N HIS A 57 -20.62 1.05 15.28
CA HIS A 57 -19.82 1.75 16.28
C HIS A 57 -18.37 2.00 15.83
N MET A 58 -17.76 1.03 15.15
CA MET A 58 -16.42 1.20 14.59
C MET A 58 -16.41 2.28 13.50
N SER A 59 -17.43 2.32 12.65
CA SER A 59 -17.54 3.31 11.56
C SER A 59 -17.75 4.75 12.05
N THR A 60 -18.32 4.93 13.24
CA THR A 60 -18.46 6.27 13.85
C THR A 60 -17.20 6.72 14.58
N LYS A 61 -16.39 5.78 15.10
CA LYS A 61 -15.13 6.07 15.79
C LYS A 61 -13.94 6.35 14.87
N THR A 62 -13.94 5.82 13.65
CA THR A 62 -12.80 5.94 12.73
C THR A 62 -13.14 6.68 11.45
N ASN A 63 -12.35 7.70 11.13
CA ASN A 63 -12.40 8.38 9.83
C ASN A 63 -11.52 7.68 8.76
N ALA A 64 -10.86 6.58 9.10
CA ALA A 64 -9.96 5.89 8.19
C ALA A 64 -10.74 5.03 7.16
N LYS A 65 -10.35 5.15 5.88
CA LYS A 65 -11.06 4.52 4.74
C LYS A 65 -11.17 2.99 4.85
N ASP A 66 -10.09 2.32 5.29
CA ASP A 66 -9.99 0.85 5.21
C ASP A 66 -10.21 0.12 6.55
N SER A 67 -10.36 0.84 7.67
CA SER A 67 -10.40 0.23 9.01
C SER A 67 -11.62 -0.68 9.18
N CYS A 68 -12.83 -0.20 8.87
CA CYS A 68 -14.05 -1.01 9.04
C CYS A 68 -14.12 -2.21 8.10
N LYS A 69 -13.60 -2.05 6.87
CA LYS A 69 -13.49 -3.16 5.91
C LYS A 69 -12.55 -4.25 6.41
N THR A 70 -11.42 -3.86 7.00
CA THR A 70 -10.44 -4.79 7.56
C THR A 70 -11.04 -5.55 8.74
N VAL A 71 -11.67 -4.83 9.66
CA VAL A 71 -12.38 -5.41 10.81
C VAL A 71 -13.46 -6.39 10.35
N ALA A 72 -14.30 -6.03 9.37
CA ALA A 72 -15.33 -6.94 8.83
C ALA A 72 -14.73 -8.19 8.15
N SER A 73 -13.61 -8.04 7.45
CA SER A 73 -12.88 -9.15 6.83
C SER A 73 -12.35 -10.14 7.88
N GLU A 74 -11.81 -9.63 8.98
CA GLU A 74 -11.29 -10.43 10.10
C GLU A 74 -12.42 -11.10 10.89
N LEU A 75 -13.46 -10.34 11.23
CA LEU A 75 -14.63 -10.82 11.96
C LEU A 75 -15.40 -11.91 11.22
N THR A 76 -15.31 -11.93 9.88
CA THR A 76 -15.89 -13.01 9.05
C THR A 76 -15.42 -14.40 9.49
N HIS A 77 -14.20 -14.54 10.04
CA HIS A 77 -13.69 -15.82 10.52
C HIS A 77 -14.47 -16.33 11.73
N LEU A 78 -14.68 -15.49 12.74
CA LEU A 78 -15.51 -15.80 13.90
C LEU A 78 -16.95 -16.16 13.48
N ILE A 79 -17.58 -15.32 12.64
CA ILE A 79 -18.98 -15.52 12.24
C ILE A 79 -19.16 -16.84 11.46
N ARG A 80 -18.21 -17.22 10.62
CA ARG A 80 -18.25 -18.54 9.96
C ARG A 80 -18.07 -19.68 10.95
N TYR A 81 -17.12 -19.55 11.86
CA TYR A 81 -16.84 -20.58 12.86
C TYR A 81 -18.07 -20.83 13.74
N CYS A 82 -18.67 -19.77 14.32
CA CYS A 82 -19.88 -19.88 15.12
C CYS A 82 -21.04 -20.49 14.33
N TYR A 83 -21.22 -20.12 13.07
CA TYR A 83 -22.28 -20.68 12.23
C TYR A 83 -22.07 -22.18 11.94
N VAL A 84 -20.85 -22.58 11.56
CA VAL A 84 -20.54 -23.98 11.20
C VAL A 84 -20.60 -24.89 12.41
N LYS A 85 -20.13 -24.42 13.57
CA LYS A 85 -20.13 -25.19 14.82
C LYS A 85 -21.43 -25.06 15.61
N ASN A 86 -22.40 -24.30 15.10
CA ASN A 86 -23.68 -24.00 15.76
C ASN A 86 -23.51 -23.44 17.19
N ILE A 87 -22.57 -22.50 17.35
CA ILE A 87 -22.25 -21.85 18.62
C ILE A 87 -22.91 -20.47 18.67
N SER A 88 -23.66 -20.18 19.72
CA SER A 88 -24.12 -18.83 20.00
C SER A 88 -22.93 -17.92 20.34
N ILE A 89 -22.96 -16.67 19.90
CA ILE A 89 -21.87 -15.71 20.21
C ILE A 89 -21.71 -15.54 21.73
N ASN A 90 -22.80 -15.63 22.50
CA ASN A 90 -22.78 -15.51 23.96
C ASN A 90 -22.11 -16.71 24.66
N ASP A 91 -22.11 -17.89 24.02
CA ASP A 91 -21.54 -19.12 24.57
C ASP A 91 -20.08 -19.34 24.14
N PHE A 92 -19.48 -18.31 23.52
CA PHE A 92 -18.09 -18.37 23.06
C PHE A 92 -17.14 -18.33 24.28
N ASN A 93 -16.12 -19.19 24.28
CA ASN A 93 -15.21 -19.40 25.42
C ASN A 93 -13.79 -19.74 24.94
N ASP A 94 -12.84 -19.94 25.87
CA ASP A 94 -11.43 -20.22 25.54
C ASP A 94 -11.24 -21.47 24.69
N THR A 95 -12.03 -22.53 24.93
CA THR A 95 -11.96 -23.75 24.11
C THR A 95 -12.34 -23.45 22.66
N HIS A 96 -13.36 -22.61 22.45
CA HIS A 96 -13.77 -22.18 21.11
C HIS A 96 -12.73 -21.25 20.45
N PHE A 97 -12.12 -20.36 21.23
CA PHE A 97 -11.06 -19.47 20.77
C PHE A 97 -9.83 -20.23 20.26
N ASN A 98 -9.41 -21.26 21.01
CA ASN A 98 -8.27 -22.11 20.64
C ASN A 98 -8.55 -22.96 19.40
N LYS A 99 -9.74 -23.57 19.31
CA LYS A 99 -10.17 -24.31 18.11
C LYS A 99 -10.29 -23.43 16.87
N LEU A 100 -10.80 -22.20 17.00
CA LEU A 100 -10.81 -21.23 15.91
C LEU A 100 -9.38 -20.93 15.43
N THR A 101 -8.43 -20.77 16.36
CA THR A 101 -7.02 -20.49 16.05
C THR A 101 -6.35 -21.68 15.35
N GLU A 102 -6.66 -22.90 15.77
CA GLU A 102 -6.21 -24.13 15.12
C GLU A 102 -6.76 -24.24 13.69
N ASP A 103 -8.07 -24.05 13.49
CA ASP A 103 -8.71 -24.05 12.18
C ASP A 103 -8.04 -23.04 11.24
N LEU A 104 -7.73 -21.84 11.73
CA LEU A 104 -7.05 -20.79 10.96
C LEU A 104 -5.61 -21.13 10.59
N SER A 105 -4.88 -21.81 11.49
CA SER A 105 -3.49 -22.23 11.30
C SER A 105 -3.37 -23.38 10.30
N ASN A 106 -4.35 -24.30 10.30
CA ASN A 106 -4.38 -25.47 9.42
C ASN A 106 -4.93 -25.18 8.02
N GLU A 107 -5.49 -23.98 7.78
CA GLU A 107 -5.95 -23.59 6.45
C GLU A 107 -4.78 -23.47 5.47
N VAL A 108 -4.80 -24.27 4.40
CA VAL A 108 -3.82 -24.23 3.30
C VAL A 108 -4.42 -23.64 2.02
N THR A 109 -3.55 -23.07 1.19
CA THR A 109 -3.84 -22.65 -0.19
C THR A 109 -2.96 -23.43 -1.14
N LEU A 110 -3.57 -24.02 -2.17
CA LEU A 110 -2.85 -24.67 -3.26
C LEU A 110 -2.28 -23.60 -4.19
N THR A 111 -0.97 -23.63 -4.42
CA THR A 111 -0.25 -22.85 -5.43
C THR A 111 0.35 -23.78 -6.48
N PRO A 112 0.77 -23.25 -7.65
CA PRO A 112 1.50 -24.05 -8.64
C PRO A 112 2.73 -24.75 -8.07
N THR A 113 3.31 -24.19 -7.00
CA THR A 113 4.51 -24.68 -6.31
C THR A 113 4.23 -25.60 -5.11
N GLY A 114 2.97 -25.90 -4.77
CA GLY A 114 2.60 -26.79 -3.67
C GLY A 114 1.53 -26.23 -2.72
N ALA A 115 1.33 -26.87 -1.57
CA ALA A 115 0.44 -26.36 -0.52
C ALA A 115 1.20 -25.41 0.41
N ARG A 116 0.69 -24.19 0.59
CA ARG A 116 1.23 -23.21 1.56
C ARG A 116 0.19 -22.83 2.61
N PRO A 117 0.59 -22.46 3.84
CA PRO A 117 -0.33 -21.86 4.80
C PRO A 117 -1.06 -20.68 4.17
N LYS A 118 -2.38 -20.63 4.34
CA LYS A 118 -3.22 -19.58 3.76
C LYS A 118 -3.03 -18.24 4.46
N ARG A 119 -2.54 -18.24 5.70
CA ARG A 119 -2.30 -17.06 6.53
C ARG A 119 -0.97 -17.22 7.27
N ASN A 120 -0.29 -16.10 7.47
CA ASN A 120 0.85 -16.02 8.37
C ASN A 120 0.38 -15.80 9.82
N ARG A 121 1.28 -15.97 10.79
CA ARG A 121 0.95 -15.82 12.22
C ARG A 121 0.43 -14.44 12.57
N ASN A 122 1.04 -13.40 11.98
CA ASN A 122 0.60 -12.02 12.19
C ASN A 122 -0.86 -11.80 11.75
N ARG A 123 -1.30 -12.41 10.65
CA ARG A 123 -2.70 -12.34 10.19
C ARG A 123 -3.64 -13.09 11.14
N ILE A 124 -3.23 -14.25 11.64
CA ILE A 124 -4.01 -15.02 12.63
C ILE A 124 -4.16 -14.21 13.91
N ARG A 125 -3.07 -13.62 14.42
CA ARG A 125 -3.07 -12.76 15.60
C ARG A 125 -4.02 -11.55 15.44
N GLN A 126 -4.07 -10.92 14.26
CA GLN A 126 -5.04 -9.84 14.01
C GLN A 126 -6.49 -10.33 14.05
N ILE A 127 -6.79 -11.52 13.53
CA ILE A 127 -8.12 -12.13 13.62
C ILE A 127 -8.48 -12.42 15.10
N GLN A 128 -7.52 -12.91 15.89
CA GLN A 128 -7.69 -13.12 17.34
C GLN A 128 -8.01 -11.81 18.06
N HIS A 129 -7.22 -10.74 17.86
CA HIS A 129 -7.50 -9.44 18.48
C HIS A 129 -8.85 -8.86 18.04
N THR A 130 -9.22 -8.95 16.76
CA THR A 130 -10.53 -8.49 16.28
C THR A 130 -11.67 -9.28 16.91
N THR A 131 -11.49 -10.60 17.10
CA THR A 131 -12.44 -11.46 17.81
C THR A 131 -12.60 -11.04 19.27
N LEU A 132 -11.50 -10.89 20.01
CA LEU A 132 -11.53 -10.47 21.42
C LEU A 132 -12.15 -9.08 21.58
N ASN A 133 -11.76 -8.11 20.75
CA ASN A 133 -12.32 -6.75 20.80
C ASN A 133 -13.83 -6.72 20.53
N PHE A 134 -14.32 -7.56 19.61
CA PHE A 134 -15.74 -7.68 19.32
C PHE A 134 -16.53 -8.25 20.51
N LEU A 135 -16.06 -9.37 21.06
CA LEU A 135 -16.71 -10.05 22.17
C LEU A 135 -16.62 -9.24 23.47
N TYR A 136 -15.51 -8.55 23.69
CA TYR A 136 -15.36 -7.58 24.77
C TYR A 136 -16.33 -6.41 24.60
N TRP A 137 -16.44 -5.85 23.40
CA TRP A 137 -17.42 -4.79 23.13
C TRP A 137 -18.86 -5.25 23.39
N ILE A 138 -19.23 -6.48 23.01
CA ILE A 138 -20.54 -7.06 23.33
C ILE A 138 -20.75 -7.11 24.85
N SER A 139 -19.75 -7.61 25.58
CA SER A 139 -19.81 -7.76 27.04
C SER A 139 -20.05 -6.42 27.74
N GLU A 140 -19.44 -5.35 27.24
CA GLU A 140 -19.54 -4.00 27.81
C GLU A 140 -20.79 -3.21 27.39
N ASN A 141 -21.43 -3.56 26.26
CA ASN A 141 -22.48 -2.73 25.65
C ASN A 141 -23.86 -3.40 25.57
N MET A 142 -23.96 -4.69 25.89
CA MET A 142 -25.23 -5.43 25.86
C MET A 142 -25.75 -5.67 27.28
N SER A 143 -26.99 -5.24 27.53
CA SER A 143 -27.65 -5.44 28.81
C SER A 143 -27.75 -6.93 29.18
N GLY A 144 -27.40 -7.27 30.42
CA GLY A 144 -27.49 -8.63 30.97
C GLY A 144 -26.21 -9.48 30.84
N LEU A 145 -25.16 -8.97 30.18
CA LEU A 145 -23.85 -9.62 30.12
C LEU A 145 -22.81 -9.00 31.08
N ASN A 146 -23.18 -7.96 31.84
CA ASN A 146 -22.26 -7.31 32.78
C ASN A 146 -21.86 -8.22 33.94
N ASP A 147 -22.76 -9.09 34.39
CA ASP A 147 -22.53 -10.00 35.52
C ASP A 147 -21.75 -11.26 35.09
N PHE A 148 -21.86 -11.66 33.81
CA PHE A 148 -21.17 -12.80 33.21
C PHE A 148 -20.70 -12.45 31.79
N PRO A 149 -19.63 -11.66 31.68
CA PRO A 149 -19.14 -11.19 30.39
C PRO A 149 -18.60 -12.34 29.54
N ILE A 150 -18.67 -12.19 28.22
CA ILE A 150 -18.07 -13.18 27.30
C ILE A 150 -16.54 -13.07 27.37
N VAL A 151 -16.02 -11.84 27.38
CA VAL A 151 -14.59 -11.54 27.52
C VAL A 151 -14.43 -10.52 28.64
N GLY A 152 -13.50 -10.75 29.56
CA GLY A 152 -13.23 -9.83 30.66
C GLY A 152 -11.97 -10.18 31.45
N PRO A 153 -11.56 -9.33 32.40
CA PRO A 153 -10.43 -9.61 33.28
C PRO A 153 -10.70 -10.83 34.18
N GLY A 154 -9.65 -11.47 34.70
CA GLY A 154 -9.78 -12.74 35.43
C GLY A 154 -10.70 -12.74 36.65
N ASN A 155 -11.02 -11.57 37.20
CA ASN A 155 -11.94 -11.40 38.33
C ASN A 155 -13.40 -11.13 37.92
N SER A 156 -13.73 -11.07 36.62
CA SER A 156 -15.07 -10.70 36.16
C SER A 156 -16.01 -11.89 35.90
N GLY A 157 -15.57 -13.14 36.12
CA GLY A 157 -16.37 -14.32 35.80
C GLY A 157 -16.56 -14.54 34.29
N ALA A 158 -15.64 -14.04 33.45
CA ALA A 158 -15.74 -14.11 32.00
C ALA A 158 -15.54 -15.52 31.43
N ASN A 159 -16.16 -15.81 30.28
CA ASN A 159 -15.92 -17.05 29.52
C ASN A 159 -14.52 -17.09 28.86
N ILE A 160 -13.92 -15.93 28.63
CA ILE A 160 -12.57 -15.73 28.10
C ILE A 160 -11.87 -14.70 28.98
N ILE A 161 -10.72 -15.08 29.54
CA ILE A 161 -9.96 -14.25 30.46
C ILE A 161 -8.88 -13.48 29.70
N ILE A 162 -8.88 -12.15 29.83
CA ILE A 162 -7.88 -11.27 29.20
C ILE A 162 -7.13 -10.40 30.22
N GLU A 163 -5.97 -9.89 29.81
CA GLU A 163 -5.24 -8.82 30.49
C GLU A 163 -5.33 -7.52 29.70
N LEU A 164 -5.50 -6.40 30.40
CA LEU A 164 -5.46 -5.06 29.80
C LEU A 164 -4.04 -4.51 29.89
N LYS A 165 -3.35 -4.43 28.74
CA LYS A 165 -1.97 -3.93 28.66
C LYS A 165 -1.92 -2.56 27.98
N ILE A 166 -0.92 -1.76 28.34
CA ILE A 166 -0.68 -0.44 27.74
C ILE A 166 0.52 -0.54 26.81
N ASN A 167 0.36 -0.07 25.57
CA ASN A 167 1.48 0.02 24.64
C ASN A 167 2.40 1.19 25.07
N PRO A 168 3.68 0.93 25.36
CA PRO A 168 4.59 1.95 25.89
C PRO A 168 4.88 3.08 24.89
N HIS A 169 4.71 2.84 23.58
CA HIS A 169 5.04 3.82 22.54
C HIS A 169 3.93 4.83 22.28
N ASN A 170 2.66 4.45 22.45
CA ASN A 170 1.53 5.30 22.11
C ASN A 170 0.50 5.45 23.25
N GLY A 171 0.74 4.82 24.40
CA GLY A 171 -0.14 4.85 25.56
C GLY A 171 -1.50 4.18 25.36
N ARG A 172 -1.73 3.50 24.23
CA ARG A 172 -3.03 2.86 23.96
C ARG A 172 -3.13 1.53 24.69
N GLN A 173 -4.27 1.33 25.32
CA GLN A 173 -4.65 0.06 25.92
C GLN A 173 -4.99 -0.97 24.84
N TYR A 174 -4.61 -2.23 25.05
CA TYR A 174 -4.96 -3.36 24.21
C TYR A 174 -5.29 -4.61 25.06
N LEU A 175 -6.12 -5.49 24.49
CA LEU A 175 -6.46 -6.77 25.10
C LEU A 175 -5.36 -7.78 24.79
N ASP A 176 -4.80 -8.40 25.82
CA ASP A 176 -3.83 -9.49 25.73
C ASP A 176 -4.46 -10.79 26.25
N HIS A 177 -4.12 -11.90 25.62
CA HIS A 177 -4.62 -13.22 25.98
C HIS A 177 -3.47 -14.23 25.87
N PRO A 178 -3.33 -15.20 26.82
CA PRO A 178 -2.22 -16.15 26.83
C PRO A 178 -2.05 -16.94 25.52
N ASP A 179 -3.17 -17.35 24.91
CA ASP A 179 -3.18 -18.14 23.67
C ASP A 179 -3.11 -17.30 22.38
N LEU A 180 -2.73 -16.02 22.46
CA LEU A 180 -2.45 -15.27 21.25
C LEU A 180 -1.22 -15.84 20.53
N VAL A 181 -1.35 -16.08 19.23
CA VAL A 181 -0.23 -16.55 18.41
C VAL A 181 0.91 -15.52 18.51
N PRO A 182 2.15 -15.94 18.78
CA PRO A 182 3.28 -15.02 18.89
C PRO A 182 3.43 -14.23 17.59
N THR A 183 3.82 -12.96 17.72
CA THR A 183 4.23 -12.17 16.56
C THR A 183 5.42 -12.87 15.92
N GLU A 184 5.36 -13.06 14.60
CA GLU A 184 6.59 -13.34 13.87
C GLU A 184 7.43 -12.09 13.94
N ASP A 185 8.68 -12.23 14.39
CA ASP A 185 9.70 -11.23 14.09
C ASP A 185 9.61 -10.94 12.59
N GLU A 186 9.70 -9.68 12.19
CA GLU A 186 9.75 -9.34 10.78
C GLU A 186 11.05 -9.94 10.22
N VAL A 187 10.97 -11.20 9.77
CA VAL A 187 12.05 -11.91 9.10
C VAL A 187 12.32 -11.09 7.86
N TYR A 188 13.35 -10.26 7.97
CA TYR A 188 13.69 -9.16 7.09
C TYR A 188 12.63 -8.03 7.13
N ASP A 189 12.99 -6.97 7.86
CA ASP A 189 12.53 -5.62 7.54
C ASP A 189 12.44 -5.48 6.02
N LYS A 190 11.39 -4.84 5.52
CA LYS A 190 11.23 -4.57 4.08
C LYS A 190 12.45 -3.78 3.62
N ALA A 191 13.47 -4.48 3.11
CA ALA A 191 14.68 -3.85 2.66
C ALA A 191 14.31 -2.84 1.55
N PRO A 192 15.08 -1.76 1.40
CA PRO A 192 15.07 -0.96 0.20
C PRO A 192 15.05 -1.86 -1.04
N ILE A 193 14.08 -1.65 -1.93
CA ILE A 193 14.04 -2.40 -3.19
C ILE A 193 15.32 -2.10 -3.97
N ASP A 194 16.00 -3.14 -4.43
CA ASP A 194 17.23 -3.03 -5.20
C ASP A 194 16.93 -2.76 -6.68
N GLU A 195 17.93 -2.25 -7.41
CA GLU A 195 17.75 -1.85 -8.80
C GLU A 195 17.51 -3.05 -9.74
N HIS A 196 18.16 -4.18 -9.48
CA HIS A 196 17.97 -5.37 -10.31
C HIS A 196 16.53 -5.89 -10.19
N THR A 197 15.93 -5.83 -9.00
CA THR A 197 14.50 -6.08 -8.83
C THR A 197 13.64 -5.06 -9.57
N ILE A 198 13.97 -3.76 -9.53
CA ILE A 198 13.26 -2.73 -10.31
C ILE A 198 13.33 -3.02 -11.81
N GLN A 199 14.50 -3.35 -12.33
CA GLN A 199 14.70 -3.67 -13.75
C GLN A 199 13.84 -4.86 -14.17
N LYS A 200 13.85 -5.96 -13.40
CA LYS A 200 12.98 -7.12 -13.67
C LYS A 200 11.50 -6.76 -13.75
N LEU A 201 11.04 -5.83 -12.90
CA LEU A 201 9.65 -5.36 -12.95
C LEU A 201 9.38 -4.56 -14.23
N GLN A 202 10.32 -3.72 -14.66
CA GLN A 202 10.20 -2.93 -15.90
C GLN A 202 10.23 -3.83 -17.14
N ASP A 203 11.14 -4.81 -17.17
CA ASP A 203 11.24 -5.82 -18.23
C ASP A 203 9.94 -6.61 -18.34
N GLU A 204 9.35 -7.04 -17.23
CA GLU A 204 8.07 -7.73 -17.23
C GLU A 204 6.90 -6.83 -17.68
N ILE A 205 6.92 -5.55 -17.31
CA ILE A 205 5.93 -4.58 -17.80
C ILE A 205 6.01 -4.45 -19.32
N PHE A 206 7.23 -4.42 -19.87
CA PHE A 206 7.47 -4.38 -21.30
C PHE A 206 7.08 -5.67 -22.01
N ARG A 207 7.47 -6.81 -21.47
CA ARG A 207 7.10 -8.14 -21.98
C ARG A 207 5.58 -8.30 -22.12
N ARG A 208 4.82 -7.79 -21.14
CA ARG A 208 3.34 -7.77 -21.17
C ARG A 208 2.75 -6.81 -22.20
N HIS A 209 3.53 -5.83 -22.64
CA HIS A 209 3.14 -4.93 -23.72
C HIS A 209 3.45 -5.54 -25.09
N ASP A 210 4.56 -6.28 -25.20
CA ASP A 210 4.97 -6.93 -26.45
C ASP A 210 3.96 -8.01 -26.86
N TRP A 211 3.38 -7.84 -28.05
CA TRP A 211 2.24 -8.63 -28.52
C TRP A 211 2.66 -10.04 -28.96
N GLU A 212 3.91 -10.21 -29.38
CA GLU A 212 4.48 -11.50 -29.80
C GLU A 212 4.68 -12.45 -28.62
N GLU A 213 4.80 -11.90 -27.41
CA GLU A 213 5.06 -12.65 -26.18
C GLU A 213 3.81 -12.84 -25.31
N LEU A 214 2.64 -12.49 -25.83
CA LEU A 214 1.38 -12.63 -25.11
C LEU A 214 0.86 -14.07 -25.08
N PRO A 215 0.30 -14.53 -23.96
CA PRO A 215 -0.36 -15.83 -23.91
C PRO A 215 -1.59 -15.87 -24.83
N PRO A 216 -1.98 -17.04 -25.38
CA PRO A 216 -3.06 -17.17 -26.37
C PRO A 216 -4.40 -16.53 -25.94
N GLY A 217 -4.71 -16.55 -24.64
CA GLY A 217 -5.90 -15.93 -24.06
C GLY A 217 -5.94 -14.40 -24.20
N ALA A 218 -4.79 -13.74 -24.22
CA ALA A 218 -4.69 -12.30 -24.45
C ALA A 218 -4.86 -11.96 -25.95
N THR A 219 -4.37 -12.83 -26.84
CA THR A 219 -4.50 -12.71 -28.30
C THR A 219 -5.97 -12.74 -28.77
N LEU A 220 -6.86 -13.43 -28.04
CA LEU A 220 -8.30 -13.44 -28.33
C LEU A 220 -8.94 -12.05 -28.21
N LYS A 221 -8.52 -11.23 -27.25
CA LYS A 221 -9.04 -9.85 -27.08
C LYS A 221 -8.63 -8.96 -28.24
N TYR A 222 -7.39 -9.14 -28.72
CA TYR A 222 -6.88 -8.46 -29.90
C TYR A 222 -7.72 -8.84 -31.14
N LYS A 223 -7.97 -10.13 -31.37
CA LYS A 223 -8.78 -10.59 -32.52
C LYS A 223 -10.18 -9.98 -32.56
N HIS A 224 -10.80 -9.74 -31.41
CA HIS A 224 -12.14 -9.15 -31.36
C HIS A 224 -12.17 -7.65 -31.68
N ASN A 225 -11.20 -6.88 -31.19
CA ASN A 225 -11.11 -5.45 -31.47
C ASN A 225 -9.64 -4.97 -31.41
N PRO A 226 -8.92 -5.01 -32.55
CA PRO A 226 -7.51 -4.69 -32.60
C PRO A 226 -7.18 -3.28 -32.11
N ASP A 227 -7.90 -2.26 -32.59
CA ASP A 227 -7.61 -0.86 -32.27
C ASP A 227 -7.80 -0.57 -30.78
N LEU A 228 -8.92 -1.03 -30.20
CA LEU A 228 -9.18 -0.86 -28.77
C LEU A 228 -8.17 -1.61 -27.92
N TYR A 229 -7.77 -2.79 -28.35
CA TYR A 229 -6.76 -3.57 -27.68
C TYR A 229 -5.41 -2.83 -27.67
N VAL A 230 -4.94 -2.37 -28.83
CA VAL A 230 -3.66 -1.64 -28.98
C VAL A 230 -3.66 -0.38 -28.14
N ALA A 231 -4.70 0.46 -28.24
CA ALA A 231 -4.82 1.68 -27.45
C ALA A 231 -4.84 1.39 -25.93
N THR A 232 -5.57 0.35 -25.51
CA THR A 232 -5.62 -0.06 -24.10
C THR A 232 -4.27 -0.61 -23.64
N ASN A 233 -3.60 -1.43 -24.45
CA ASN A 233 -2.32 -2.05 -24.09
C ASN A 233 -1.21 -1.02 -23.94
N LEU A 234 -1.17 -0.02 -24.83
CA LEU A 234 -0.25 1.12 -24.73
C LEU A 234 -0.51 1.94 -23.45
N TYR A 235 -1.77 2.29 -23.18
CA TYR A 235 -2.12 3.01 -21.96
C TYR A 235 -1.75 2.24 -20.68
N ILE A 236 -2.03 0.94 -20.63
CA ILE A 236 -1.74 0.11 -19.46
C ILE A 236 -0.23 -0.02 -19.24
N TYR A 237 0.55 -0.14 -20.31
CA TYR A 237 2.00 -0.10 -20.25
C TYR A 237 2.50 1.22 -19.64
N GLU A 238 2.08 2.37 -20.16
CA GLU A 238 2.50 3.67 -19.65
C GLU A 238 2.07 3.89 -18.20
N ARG A 239 0.87 3.44 -17.83
CA ARG A 239 0.38 3.49 -16.43
C ARG A 239 1.27 2.69 -15.49
N ARG A 240 1.69 1.49 -15.88
CA ARG A 240 2.57 0.63 -15.05
C ARG A 240 3.94 1.25 -14.88
N MET A 241 4.53 1.75 -15.97
CA MET A 241 5.81 2.46 -15.92
C MET A 241 5.72 3.72 -15.05
N PHE A 242 4.64 4.49 -15.18
CA PHE A 242 4.37 5.65 -14.34
C PHE A 242 4.31 5.29 -12.85
N ILE A 243 3.61 4.21 -12.48
CA ILE A 243 3.56 3.74 -11.08
C ILE A 243 4.98 3.48 -10.54
N ILE A 244 5.81 2.72 -11.26
CA ILE A 244 7.19 2.41 -10.82
C ILE A 244 8.01 3.70 -10.68
N ARG A 245 7.97 4.59 -11.68
CA ARG A 245 8.70 5.87 -11.68
C ARG A 245 8.30 6.76 -10.50
N MET A 246 7.00 6.94 -10.26
CA MET A 246 6.51 7.80 -9.16
C MET A 246 6.84 7.23 -7.79
N MET A 247 6.76 5.91 -7.63
CA MET A 247 7.13 5.24 -6.39
C MET A 247 8.64 5.36 -6.12
N LYS A 248 9.49 5.21 -7.14
CA LYS A 248 10.95 5.41 -7.06
C LYS A 248 11.32 6.85 -6.75
N LEU A 249 10.66 7.81 -7.39
CA LEU A 249 10.98 9.24 -7.28
C LEU A 249 10.55 9.87 -5.95
N MET A 250 9.40 9.48 -5.39
CA MET A 250 8.78 10.20 -4.26
C MET A 250 8.50 9.34 -3.02
N GLY A 251 8.77 8.03 -3.08
CA GLY A 251 8.52 7.12 -1.95
C GLY A 251 7.07 7.13 -1.44
N MET A 252 6.11 7.32 -2.36
CA MET A 252 4.69 7.47 -2.04
C MET A 252 4.14 6.19 -1.39
N ARG A 253 3.10 6.35 -0.57
CA ARG A 253 2.22 5.22 -0.25
C ARG A 253 1.33 4.91 -1.47
N PRO A 254 0.93 3.65 -1.71
CA PRO A 254 0.00 3.32 -2.79
C PRO A 254 -1.31 4.14 -2.75
N GLU A 255 -1.77 4.50 -1.55
CA GLU A 255 -2.93 5.40 -1.35
C GLU A 255 -2.68 6.84 -1.81
N GLU A 256 -1.46 7.34 -1.62
CA GLU A 256 -1.07 8.70 -2.03
C GLU A 256 -0.99 8.76 -3.56
N LEU A 257 -0.50 7.69 -4.19
CA LEU A 257 -0.50 7.53 -5.65
C LEU A 257 -1.92 7.45 -6.23
N TYR A 258 -2.81 6.71 -5.57
CA TYR A 258 -4.21 6.61 -5.96
C TYR A 258 -4.97 7.95 -5.81
N ASP A 259 -4.71 8.69 -4.73
CA ASP A 259 -5.38 9.96 -4.45
C ASP A 259 -4.67 11.18 -5.10
N LEU A 260 -3.63 10.95 -5.90
CA LEU A 260 -2.90 12.01 -6.63
C LEU A 260 -3.85 12.72 -7.61
N ASP A 261 -3.90 14.04 -7.50
CA ASP A 261 -4.87 14.85 -8.22
C ASP A 261 -4.35 15.28 -9.59
N LEU A 262 -5.17 15.15 -10.64
CA LEU A 262 -4.80 15.55 -11.99
C LEU A 262 -4.70 17.07 -12.10
N LYS A 263 -5.67 17.80 -11.54
CA LYS A 263 -5.79 19.26 -11.68
C LYS A 263 -4.56 19.96 -11.10
N ASP A 264 -4.09 19.48 -9.95
CA ASP A 264 -2.92 20.03 -9.27
C ASP A 264 -1.61 19.77 -10.04
N ASN A 265 -1.58 18.73 -10.90
CA ASN A 265 -0.40 18.22 -11.58
C ASN A 265 -0.50 18.26 -13.13
N LEU A 266 -1.28 19.18 -13.71
CA LEU A 266 -1.40 19.30 -15.18
C LEU A 266 -0.16 19.91 -15.86
N HIS A 267 0.62 20.71 -15.14
CA HIS A 267 1.71 21.53 -15.70
C HIS A 267 3.06 21.21 -15.03
N VAL A 268 3.36 19.93 -14.84
CA VAL A 268 4.57 19.49 -14.11
C VAL A 268 5.84 19.89 -14.87
N LEU A 269 5.85 19.81 -16.20
CA LEU A 269 7.01 20.23 -17.01
C LEU A 269 7.35 21.72 -16.87
N GLU A 270 6.34 22.58 -16.82
CA GLU A 270 6.50 24.03 -16.63
C GLU A 270 6.92 24.37 -15.19
N LYS A 271 6.17 23.84 -14.21
CA LYS A 271 6.35 24.16 -12.79
C LYS A 271 7.56 23.46 -12.17
N LYS A 272 8.04 22.37 -12.78
CA LYS A 272 9.09 21.48 -12.25
C LYS A 272 8.78 21.03 -10.82
N GLU A 273 7.51 20.78 -10.55
CA GLU A 273 7.01 20.42 -9.23
C GLU A 273 5.83 19.45 -9.35
N ILE A 274 5.82 18.44 -8.48
CA ILE A 274 4.70 17.49 -8.31
C ILE A 274 4.10 17.68 -6.91
N LEU A 275 2.78 17.80 -6.86
CA LEU A 275 2.00 18.01 -5.64
C LEU A 275 1.40 16.67 -5.19
N VAL A 276 1.77 16.23 -3.99
CA VAL A 276 1.41 14.91 -3.47
C VAL A 276 0.59 15.05 -2.18
N PRO A 277 -0.60 14.46 -2.08
CA PRO A 277 -1.35 14.45 -0.83
C PRO A 277 -0.62 13.61 0.23
N THR A 278 -0.60 14.08 1.48
CA THR A 278 -0.12 13.26 2.61
C THR A 278 -1.26 12.43 3.17
N LYS A 279 -1.01 11.15 3.49
CA LYS A 279 -1.93 10.35 4.32
C LYS A 279 -1.45 10.33 5.77
N LYS A 280 -2.42 10.27 6.70
CA LYS A 280 -2.21 10.14 8.16
C LYS A 280 -1.67 11.38 8.90
N ARG A 281 -1.82 12.59 8.34
CA ARG A 281 -1.55 13.87 9.04
C ARG A 281 -2.71 14.83 8.85
N GLY A 282 -3.22 15.42 9.94
CA GLY A 282 -4.12 16.58 9.94
C GLY A 282 -5.48 16.41 9.23
N ILE A 283 -6.39 17.33 9.50
CA ILE A 283 -7.59 17.57 8.68
C ILE A 283 -7.65 19.10 8.48
N PRO A 284 -7.42 19.63 7.26
CA PRO A 284 -7.06 18.93 6.03
C PRO A 284 -5.63 18.37 6.06
N ALA A 285 -5.37 17.33 5.27
CA ALA A 285 -4.04 16.75 5.20
C ALA A 285 -3.08 17.64 4.39
N PRO A 286 -1.82 17.84 4.84
CA PRO A 286 -0.88 18.70 4.13
C PRO A 286 -0.51 18.10 2.77
N ILE A 287 -0.32 18.98 1.79
CA ILE A 287 0.19 18.65 0.46
C ILE A 287 1.72 18.79 0.50
N ARG A 288 2.43 17.77 0.00
CA ARG A 288 3.89 17.78 -0.17
C ARG A 288 4.23 18.28 -1.56
N HIS A 289 5.25 19.11 -1.64
CA HIS A 289 5.77 19.68 -2.88
C HIS A 289 7.10 19.02 -3.22
N PHE A 290 7.15 18.31 -4.34
CA PHE A 290 8.36 17.65 -4.81
C PHE A 290 8.93 18.41 -6.00
N LYS A 291 10.08 19.07 -5.81
CA LYS A 291 10.84 19.65 -6.92
C LYS A 291 11.44 18.53 -7.77
N VAL A 292 11.26 18.63 -9.08
CA VAL A 292 11.72 17.63 -10.04
C VAL A 292 12.60 18.25 -11.11
N ASN A 293 13.56 17.48 -11.62
CA ASN A 293 14.37 17.90 -12.75
C ASN A 293 13.58 17.76 -14.07
N ALA A 294 14.08 18.39 -15.15
CA ALA A 294 13.42 18.36 -16.45
C ALA A 294 13.21 16.93 -17.01
N PRO A 295 14.17 15.98 -16.89
CA PRO A 295 13.93 14.59 -17.29
C PRO A 295 12.73 13.94 -16.56
N SER A 296 12.66 14.05 -15.24
CA SER A 296 11.56 13.49 -14.44
C SER A 296 10.22 14.13 -14.79
N ALA A 297 10.22 15.45 -15.02
CA ALA A 297 9.02 16.17 -15.42
C ALA A 297 8.53 15.74 -16.83
N ARG A 298 9.44 15.52 -17.79
CA ARG A 298 9.10 14.98 -19.11
C ARG A 298 8.51 13.58 -19.03
N GLN A 299 9.04 12.71 -18.15
CA GLN A 299 8.50 11.37 -17.95
C GLN A 299 7.09 11.40 -17.33
N PHE A 300 6.81 12.38 -16.47
CA PHE A 300 5.48 12.61 -15.92
C PHE A 300 4.49 13.01 -17.01
N ASP A 301 4.86 14.02 -17.82
CA ASP A 301 4.01 14.53 -18.90
C ASP A 301 3.79 13.49 -20.01
N ALA A 302 4.79 12.65 -20.32
CA ALA A 302 4.62 11.55 -21.27
C ALA A 302 3.48 10.60 -20.87
N TYR A 303 3.29 10.35 -19.57
CA TYR A 303 2.14 9.59 -19.09
C TYR A 303 0.82 10.38 -19.24
N LEU A 304 0.83 11.69 -18.97
CA LEU A 304 -0.36 12.53 -19.15
C LEU A 304 -0.81 12.56 -20.62
N ASP A 305 0.14 12.64 -21.56
CA ASP A 305 -0.13 12.58 -22.99
C ASP A 305 -0.72 11.22 -23.39
N ALA A 306 -0.09 10.11 -22.99
CA ALA A 306 -0.61 8.77 -23.24
C ALA A 306 -2.02 8.56 -22.67
N ARG A 307 -2.27 9.08 -21.46
CA ARG A 307 -3.58 9.07 -20.82
C ARG A 307 -4.61 9.89 -21.62
N LYS A 308 -4.25 11.09 -22.06
CA LYS A 308 -5.12 11.96 -22.86
C LYS A 308 -5.48 11.30 -24.18
N SER A 309 -4.49 10.81 -24.92
CA SER A 309 -4.70 10.07 -26.17
C SER A 309 -5.62 8.86 -26.00
N TYR A 310 -5.47 8.13 -24.89
CA TYR A 310 -6.35 6.99 -24.59
C TYR A 310 -7.79 7.42 -24.30
N ILE A 311 -8.01 8.48 -23.52
CA ILE A 311 -9.36 9.00 -23.25
C ILE A 311 -10.02 9.50 -24.54
N ASP A 312 -9.28 10.25 -25.37
CA ASP A 312 -9.78 10.76 -26.64
C ASP A 312 -10.16 9.61 -27.58
N PHE A 313 -9.35 8.55 -27.61
CA PHE A 313 -9.67 7.31 -28.32
C PHE A 313 -10.94 6.62 -27.78
N LEU A 314 -11.11 6.52 -26.46
CA LEU A 314 -12.32 5.92 -25.89
C LEU A 314 -13.57 6.74 -26.24
N HIS A 315 -13.48 8.06 -26.20
CA HIS A 315 -14.57 8.97 -26.57
C HIS A 315 -14.93 8.85 -28.06
N SER A 316 -13.95 8.75 -28.96
CA SER A 316 -14.21 8.55 -30.39
C SER A 316 -14.91 7.22 -30.69
N ARG A 317 -14.80 6.24 -29.78
CA ARG A 317 -15.48 4.95 -29.81
C ARG A 317 -16.82 4.93 -29.04
N GLY A 318 -17.26 6.07 -28.50
CA GLY A 318 -18.48 6.17 -27.70
C GLY A 318 -18.38 5.52 -26.31
N ILE A 319 -17.17 5.21 -25.83
CA ILE A 319 -16.95 4.61 -24.51
C ILE A 319 -16.80 5.72 -23.47
N LYS A 320 -17.72 5.75 -22.50
CA LYS A 320 -17.72 6.77 -21.44
C LYS A 320 -16.71 6.44 -20.34
N CYS A 321 -15.80 7.38 -20.07
CA CYS A 321 -14.87 7.28 -18.95
C CYS A 321 -15.53 7.60 -17.61
N VAL A 322 -15.17 6.86 -16.58
CA VAL A 322 -15.59 7.05 -15.19
C VAL A 322 -14.44 7.71 -14.42
N HIS A 323 -14.69 8.88 -13.84
CA HIS A 323 -13.70 9.72 -13.16
C HIS A 323 -12.51 10.20 -14.03
N PRO A 324 -12.76 10.89 -15.16
CA PRO A 324 -11.69 11.43 -16.01
C PRO A 324 -10.86 12.53 -15.33
N GLU A 325 -11.22 12.98 -14.13
CA GLU A 325 -10.46 13.91 -13.31
C GLU A 325 -9.34 13.25 -12.48
N LYS A 326 -9.27 11.92 -12.41
CA LYS A 326 -8.21 11.20 -11.65
C LYS A 326 -7.00 10.90 -12.50
N ILE A 327 -5.80 10.99 -11.90
CA ILE A 327 -4.55 10.79 -12.64
C ILE A 327 -4.40 9.35 -13.16
N LEU A 328 -4.79 8.36 -12.36
CA LEU A 328 -4.83 6.96 -12.75
C LEU A 328 -6.25 6.54 -13.15
N ILE A 329 -6.39 5.97 -14.34
CA ILE A 329 -7.65 5.36 -14.80
C ILE A 329 -7.48 3.86 -15.05
N GLY A 330 -8.57 3.13 -14.96
CA GLY A 330 -8.64 1.71 -15.26
C GLY A 330 -8.67 1.43 -16.76
N ALA A 331 -8.63 0.15 -17.14
CA ALA A 331 -8.87 -0.25 -18.52
C ALA A 331 -10.28 0.17 -18.95
N TYR A 332 -10.45 0.53 -20.23
CA TYR A 332 -11.71 0.97 -20.81
C TYR A 332 -12.33 2.18 -20.09
N GLY A 333 -11.50 3.06 -19.51
CA GLY A 333 -11.95 4.25 -18.79
C GLY A 333 -12.62 3.96 -17.44
N SER A 334 -12.48 2.75 -16.89
CA SER A 334 -13.08 2.39 -15.60
C SER A 334 -12.37 3.04 -14.40
N ARG A 335 -13.04 3.06 -13.24
CA ARG A 335 -12.42 3.49 -11.98
C ARG A 335 -11.38 2.47 -11.51
N ILE A 336 -10.15 2.92 -11.22
CA ILE A 336 -9.16 2.07 -10.54
C ILE A 336 -9.47 2.03 -9.03
N LYS A 337 -9.22 0.88 -8.38
CA LYS A 337 -9.27 0.77 -6.91
C LYS A 337 -7.84 0.70 -6.38
N LYS A 338 -7.60 1.17 -5.15
CA LYS A 338 -6.30 1.02 -4.47
C LYS A 338 -5.80 -0.42 -4.51
N GLU A 339 -6.66 -1.39 -4.21
CA GLU A 339 -6.29 -2.81 -4.23
C GLU A 339 -6.00 -3.34 -5.62
N SER A 340 -6.50 -2.67 -6.68
CA SER A 340 -6.15 -3.02 -8.05
C SER A 340 -4.70 -2.66 -8.36
N ILE A 341 -4.18 -1.55 -7.82
CA ILE A 341 -2.78 -1.15 -7.98
C ILE A 341 -1.86 -2.17 -7.32
N THR A 342 -2.14 -2.54 -6.06
CA THR A 342 -1.32 -3.51 -5.33
C THR A 342 -1.39 -4.89 -5.97
N LYS A 343 -2.58 -5.37 -6.35
CA LYS A 343 -2.73 -6.68 -7.02
C LYS A 343 -2.10 -6.72 -8.41
N GLU A 344 -2.15 -5.62 -9.15
CA GLU A 344 -1.45 -5.54 -10.43
C GLU A 344 0.06 -5.64 -10.22
N PHE A 345 0.59 -4.93 -9.23
CA PHE A 345 2.00 -5.03 -8.85
C PHE A 345 2.39 -6.45 -8.42
N ASP A 346 1.58 -7.11 -7.59
CA ASP A 346 1.83 -8.49 -7.14
C ASP A 346 1.92 -9.46 -8.34
N ARG A 347 1.02 -9.34 -9.32
CA ARG A 347 1.08 -10.15 -10.56
C ARG A 347 2.33 -9.87 -11.38
N ILE A 348 2.76 -8.61 -11.46
CA ILE A 348 4.02 -8.26 -12.16
C ILE A 348 5.19 -8.92 -11.43
N CYS A 349 5.21 -8.92 -10.09
CA CYS A 349 6.24 -9.64 -9.33
C CYS A 349 6.22 -11.15 -9.59
N GLU A 350 5.03 -11.75 -9.62
CA GLU A 350 4.85 -13.17 -9.90
C GLU A 350 5.39 -13.55 -11.29
N ASP A 351 4.97 -12.83 -12.33
CA ASP A 351 5.38 -13.12 -13.71
C ASP A 351 6.86 -12.76 -13.97
N ALA A 352 7.43 -11.82 -13.21
CA ALA A 352 8.87 -11.51 -13.21
C ALA A 352 9.73 -12.54 -12.46
N GLY A 353 9.13 -13.61 -11.91
CA GLY A 353 9.84 -14.67 -11.18
C GLY A 353 10.36 -14.24 -9.80
N LEU A 354 9.70 -13.26 -9.17
CA LEU A 354 10.11 -12.71 -7.87
C LEU A 354 9.35 -13.35 -6.67
N THR A 355 8.73 -14.51 -6.86
CA THR A 355 7.90 -15.18 -5.83
C THR A 355 8.69 -15.73 -4.65
N SER A 356 10.00 -15.96 -4.82
CA SER A 356 10.89 -16.47 -3.77
C SER A 356 11.35 -15.40 -2.79
N ILE A 357 11.14 -14.12 -3.12
CA ILE A 357 11.53 -12.99 -2.28
C ILE A 357 10.34 -12.06 -2.02
N ARG A 358 10.39 -11.31 -0.93
CA ARG A 358 9.35 -10.33 -0.62
C ARG A 358 9.56 -9.10 -1.52
N VAL A 359 8.64 -8.86 -2.45
CA VAL A 359 8.62 -7.63 -3.27
C VAL A 359 7.26 -6.96 -3.13
N CYS A 360 7.24 -5.69 -2.71
CA CYS A 360 5.99 -4.93 -2.58
C CYS A 360 6.23 -3.43 -2.77
N LEU A 361 5.17 -2.70 -3.15
CA LEU A 361 5.24 -1.26 -3.39
C LEU A 361 5.84 -0.46 -2.22
N SER A 362 5.64 -0.89 -0.97
CA SER A 362 6.25 -0.19 0.18
C SER A 362 7.78 -0.21 0.18
N MET A 363 8.44 -1.17 -0.46
CA MET A 363 9.91 -1.21 -0.51
C MET A 363 10.52 -0.06 -1.32
N PHE A 364 9.78 0.50 -2.29
CA PHE A 364 10.17 1.76 -2.95
C PHE A 364 10.23 2.92 -1.95
N ARG A 365 9.31 2.94 -0.98
CA ARG A 365 9.34 3.93 0.09
C ARG A 365 10.55 3.74 1.01
N HIS A 366 10.91 2.50 1.36
CA HIS A 366 12.14 2.23 2.11
C HIS A 366 13.36 2.75 1.32
N ARG A 367 13.48 2.42 0.02
CA ARG A 367 14.53 2.93 -0.88
C ARG A 367 14.59 4.46 -0.89
N PHE A 368 13.45 5.13 -1.04
CA PHE A 368 13.40 6.60 -1.05
C PHE A 368 13.86 7.19 0.28
N VAL A 369 13.33 6.72 1.42
CA VAL A 369 13.68 7.24 2.75
C VAL A 369 15.17 7.08 3.04
N THR A 370 15.70 5.88 2.80
CA THR A 370 17.13 5.56 2.93
C THR A 370 18.00 6.54 2.13
N ARG A 371 17.66 6.79 0.87
CA ARG A 371 18.40 7.73 0.01
C ARG A 371 18.33 9.17 0.50
N GLU A 372 17.15 9.64 0.91
CA GLU A 372 17.00 11.00 1.41
C GLU A 372 17.81 11.23 2.71
N VAL A 373 17.81 10.26 3.63
CA VAL A 373 18.63 10.29 4.84
C VAL A 373 20.10 10.42 4.47
N ARG A 374 20.58 9.59 3.55
CA ARG A 374 21.96 9.61 3.09
C ARG A 374 22.37 10.93 2.46
N ILE A 375 21.58 11.46 1.52
CA ILE A 375 21.90 12.73 0.84
C ILE A 375 22.15 13.82 1.88
N ARG A 376 21.34 13.85 2.95
CA ARG A 376 21.48 14.84 4.04
C ARG A 376 22.70 14.59 4.91
N LEU A 377 23.05 13.33 5.17
CA LEU A 377 24.29 12.96 5.86
C LEU A 377 25.51 13.40 5.04
N GLU A 378 25.56 13.07 3.75
CA GLU A 378 26.68 13.43 2.87
C GLU A 378 26.84 14.95 2.73
N LEU A 379 25.75 15.70 2.55
CA LEU A 379 25.77 17.17 2.51
C LEU A 379 26.33 17.78 3.80
N ARG A 380 26.03 17.17 4.96
CA ARG A 380 26.56 17.60 6.25
C ARG A 380 28.02 17.22 6.41
N PHE A 381 28.40 15.99 6.08
CA PHE A 381 29.81 15.54 6.14
C PHE A 381 30.73 16.33 5.21
N ALA A 382 30.21 16.81 4.08
CA ALA A 382 30.96 17.69 3.19
C ALA A 382 31.27 19.06 3.82
N LYS A 383 30.39 19.57 4.69
CA LYS A 383 30.58 20.84 5.41
C LYS A 383 31.30 20.64 6.76
N HIS A 384 31.07 19.50 7.39
CA HIS A 384 31.45 19.16 8.75
C HIS A 384 31.96 17.70 8.81
N PRO A 385 33.20 17.42 8.35
CA PRO A 385 33.76 16.08 8.30
C PRO A 385 33.84 15.38 9.67
N GLU A 386 33.94 16.14 10.76
CA GLU A 386 34.01 15.67 12.15
C GLU A 386 32.78 14.83 12.56
N LEU A 387 31.62 15.06 11.92
CA LEU A 387 30.40 14.31 12.18
C LEU A 387 30.48 12.84 11.76
N LYS A 388 31.52 12.43 11.01
CA LYS A 388 31.79 11.03 10.67
C LYS A 388 32.35 10.22 11.86
N ASN A 389 32.91 10.89 12.87
CA ASN A 389 33.57 10.23 14.01
C ASN A 389 32.58 9.77 15.10
N GLY A 390 31.34 10.22 15.03
CA GLY A 390 30.26 9.82 15.92
C GLY A 390 29.00 10.65 15.66
N TRP A 391 27.83 10.03 15.70
CA TRP A 391 26.56 10.74 15.57
C TRP A 391 26.06 11.20 16.94
N THR A 392 25.32 12.31 16.96
CA THR A 392 24.63 12.84 18.14
C THR A 392 23.12 12.77 17.94
N ALA A 393 22.34 12.73 19.03
CA ALA A 393 20.88 12.79 18.93
C ALA A 393 20.41 14.03 18.15
N GLY A 394 21.10 15.17 18.30
CA GLY A 394 20.84 16.38 17.51
C GLY A 394 20.99 16.16 16.00
N LEU A 395 22.09 15.54 15.55
CA LEU A 395 22.29 15.21 14.13
C LEU A 395 21.18 14.30 13.60
N ARG A 396 20.85 13.23 14.34
CA ARG A 396 19.78 12.29 13.98
C ARG A 396 18.45 13.01 13.83
N ASP A 397 18.08 13.81 14.83
CA ASP A 397 16.77 14.44 14.90
C ASP A 397 16.63 15.53 13.83
N GLU A 398 17.70 16.26 13.51
CA GLU A 398 17.71 17.22 12.40
C GLU A 398 17.53 16.54 11.03
N VAL A 399 18.33 15.50 10.74
CA VAL A 399 18.21 14.76 9.48
C VAL A 399 16.81 14.16 9.35
N CYS A 400 16.30 13.53 10.41
CA CYS A 400 14.96 12.94 10.41
C CYS A 400 13.86 14.00 10.21
N ARG A 401 14.02 15.21 10.79
CA ARG A 401 13.06 16.31 10.62
C ARG A 401 12.97 16.78 9.17
N GLU A 402 14.10 16.92 8.48
CA GLU A 402 14.14 17.27 7.05
C GLU A 402 13.52 16.17 6.18
N VAL A 403 13.79 14.89 6.49
CA VAL A 403 13.21 13.76 5.75
C VAL A 403 11.70 13.62 5.99
N ILE A 404 11.18 14.02 7.15
CA ILE A 404 9.73 14.03 7.42
C ILE A 404 8.95 14.89 6.43
N GLU A 405 9.49 16.06 6.07
CA GLU A 405 8.83 16.99 5.15
C GLU A 405 8.57 16.33 3.80
N LEU A 406 9.53 15.53 3.32
CA LEU A 406 9.41 14.78 2.08
C LEU A 406 8.60 13.51 2.23
N THR A 407 8.62 12.83 3.38
CA THR A 407 8.06 11.48 3.50
C THR A 407 6.66 11.46 4.11
N GLY A 408 6.24 12.53 4.80
CA GLY A 408 4.96 12.62 5.49
C GLY A 408 4.82 11.68 6.69
N HIS A 409 5.93 11.32 7.36
CA HIS A 409 5.86 10.59 8.64
C HIS A 409 5.33 11.50 9.75
N ALA A 410 4.51 10.97 10.67
CA ALA A 410 3.98 11.78 11.78
C ALA A 410 5.06 12.09 12.82
N ASP A 411 5.91 11.11 13.12
CA ASP A 411 6.88 11.13 14.21
C ASP A 411 8.31 10.91 13.67
N PRO A 412 9.28 11.79 14.00
CA PRO A 412 10.68 11.61 13.63
C PRO A 412 11.27 10.28 14.11
N ALA A 413 10.82 9.76 15.26
CA ALA A 413 11.33 8.50 15.80
C ALA A 413 11.12 7.31 14.85
N SER A 414 10.07 7.37 14.01
CA SER A 414 9.83 6.36 12.98
C SER A 414 10.93 6.29 11.91
N LEU A 415 11.78 7.31 11.80
CA LEU A 415 12.89 7.37 10.84
C LEU A 415 14.24 6.98 11.43
N HIS A 416 14.34 6.80 12.75
CA HIS A 416 15.61 6.57 13.42
C HIS A 416 16.35 5.35 12.87
N HIS A 417 15.66 4.23 12.60
CA HIS A 417 16.31 3.04 12.06
C HIS A 417 17.00 3.28 10.70
N TYR A 418 16.38 4.07 9.80
CA TYR A 418 17.04 4.48 8.54
C TYR A 418 18.27 5.33 8.81
N PHE A 419 18.19 6.28 9.74
CA PHE A 419 19.34 7.09 10.13
C PHE A 419 20.51 6.23 10.58
N HIS A 420 20.28 5.31 11.54
CA HIS A 420 21.36 4.46 12.06
C HIS A 420 21.94 3.58 10.95
N SER A 421 21.10 2.93 10.15
CA SER A 421 21.54 2.10 9.02
C SER A 421 22.42 2.88 8.06
N GLU A 422 21.99 4.07 7.65
CA GLU A 422 22.71 4.87 6.66
C GLU A 422 23.96 5.55 7.22
N TYR A 423 23.90 6.00 8.48
CA TYR A 423 25.08 6.53 9.15
C TYR A 423 26.19 5.49 9.20
N THR A 424 25.89 4.28 9.68
CA THR A 424 26.85 3.17 9.69
C THR A 424 27.38 2.88 8.29
N ALA A 425 26.51 2.83 7.28
CA ALA A 425 26.93 2.53 5.93
C ALA A 425 27.87 3.59 5.32
N VAL A 426 27.61 4.89 5.56
CA VAL A 426 28.42 6.00 5.02
C VAL A 426 29.74 6.22 5.79
N THR A 427 29.80 5.84 7.07
CA THR A 427 31.04 5.98 7.86
C THR A 427 31.95 4.76 7.80
N SER A 428 31.41 3.57 7.51
CA SER A 428 32.20 2.33 7.43
C SER A 428 33.01 2.20 6.14
N ASP A 429 32.65 2.93 5.08
CA ASP A 429 33.24 2.77 3.75
C ASP A 429 33.44 4.15 3.09
N ALA A 430 34.71 4.52 2.89
CA ALA A 430 35.10 5.81 2.30
C ALA A 430 34.77 5.91 0.79
N THR A 431 34.65 4.78 0.09
CA THR A 431 34.33 4.68 -1.33
C THR A 431 32.82 4.58 -1.58
N TYR A 432 32.03 4.27 -0.56
CA TYR A 432 30.58 4.05 -0.65
C TYR A 432 29.78 5.19 -1.29
N SER A 433 30.12 6.45 -0.97
CA SER A 433 29.44 7.63 -1.56
C SER A 433 29.71 7.73 -3.07
N SER A 434 30.96 7.50 -3.48
CA SER A 434 31.36 7.48 -4.89
C SER A 434 30.70 6.32 -5.63
N MET A 435 30.63 5.14 -5.01
CA MET A 435 29.92 3.98 -5.56
C MET A 435 28.44 4.25 -5.76
N LEU A 436 27.78 4.95 -4.83
CA LEU A 436 26.37 5.25 -4.97
C LEU A 436 26.08 6.27 -6.08
N LYS A 437 26.87 7.35 -6.19
CA LYS A 437 26.71 8.32 -7.29
C LYS A 437 26.84 7.65 -8.65
N LEU A 438 27.85 6.79 -8.78
CA LEU A 438 28.08 6.03 -10.00
C LEU A 438 26.93 5.06 -10.29
N LYS A 439 26.36 4.45 -9.25
CA LYS A 439 25.14 3.63 -9.35
C LYS A 439 23.95 4.45 -9.82
N ASP A 440 23.75 5.66 -9.30
CA ASP A 440 22.66 6.56 -9.73
C ASP A 440 22.78 6.98 -11.19
N GLU A 441 24.01 7.22 -11.68
CA GLU A 441 24.27 7.53 -13.09
C GLU A 441 23.98 6.32 -13.99
N ILE A 442 24.42 5.13 -13.59
CA ILE A 442 24.09 3.87 -14.27
C ILE A 442 22.57 3.67 -14.31
N ASP A 443 21.88 3.88 -13.18
CA ASP A 443 20.43 3.73 -13.07
C ASP A 443 19.71 4.69 -14.05
N ALA A 444 20.10 5.97 -14.09
CA ALA A 444 19.52 6.96 -14.99
C ALA A 444 19.76 6.62 -16.47
N ALA A 445 20.95 6.11 -16.80
CA ALA A 445 21.28 5.66 -18.15
C ALA A 445 20.48 4.42 -18.55
N ASN A 446 20.33 3.43 -17.65
CA ASN A 446 19.52 2.23 -17.89
C ASN A 446 18.03 2.55 -18.06
N GLU A 447 17.48 3.48 -17.28
CA GLU A 447 16.11 3.96 -17.50
C GLU A 447 15.93 4.60 -18.88
N THR A 448 16.94 5.34 -19.33
CA THR A 448 16.93 5.98 -20.65
C THR A 448 17.04 4.94 -21.76
N ILE A 449 17.93 3.95 -21.62
CA ILE A 449 18.06 2.81 -22.55
C ILE A 449 16.73 2.07 -22.64
N THR A 450 16.16 1.68 -21.51
CA THR A 450 14.87 0.97 -21.44
C THR A 450 13.78 1.78 -22.15
N ALA A 451 13.69 3.09 -21.88
CA ALA A 451 12.73 3.96 -22.55
C ALA A 451 12.95 4.05 -24.08
N LEU A 452 14.20 4.11 -24.54
CA LEU A 452 14.54 4.17 -25.97
C LEU A 452 14.30 2.83 -26.66
N GLU A 453 14.65 1.70 -26.04
CA GLU A 453 14.36 0.36 -26.55
C GLU A 453 12.86 0.15 -26.72
N HIS A 454 12.07 0.60 -25.74
CA HIS A 454 10.62 0.53 -25.81
C HIS A 454 10.07 1.45 -26.91
N LYS A 455 10.58 2.68 -27.01
CA LYS A 455 10.19 3.61 -28.08
C LYS A 455 10.53 3.08 -29.46
N ALA A 456 11.67 2.42 -29.62
CA ALA A 456 12.09 1.81 -30.86
C ALA A 456 11.15 0.67 -31.27
N LYS A 457 10.80 -0.23 -30.34
CA LYS A 457 9.85 -1.31 -30.60
C LYS A 457 8.42 -0.82 -30.89
N ILE A 458 7.91 0.14 -30.12
CA ILE A 458 6.53 0.63 -30.26
C ILE A 458 6.37 1.51 -31.50
N GLY A 459 7.28 2.46 -31.71
CA GLY A 459 7.21 3.43 -32.79
C GLY A 459 7.81 2.94 -34.11
N LYS A 460 8.47 1.77 -34.12
CA LYS A 460 9.36 1.32 -35.22
C LYS A 460 10.38 2.38 -35.61
N ILE A 461 10.89 3.12 -34.62
CA ILE A 461 11.91 4.16 -34.80
C ILE A 461 13.27 3.52 -34.58
N ASP A 462 14.25 3.80 -35.44
CA ASP A 462 15.62 3.36 -35.20
C ASP A 462 16.28 4.23 -34.12
N CYS A 463 16.45 3.67 -32.93
CA CYS A 463 17.23 4.27 -31.83
C CYS A 463 18.54 3.52 -31.57
N SER A 464 18.97 2.65 -32.50
CA SER A 464 20.08 1.71 -32.28
C SER A 464 21.41 2.40 -31.95
N VAL A 465 21.68 3.53 -32.58
CA VAL A 465 22.89 4.35 -32.36
C VAL A 465 22.92 4.92 -30.93
N GLU A 466 21.82 5.51 -30.48
CA GLU A 466 21.70 6.14 -29.16
C GLU A 466 21.73 5.08 -28.05
N ILE A 467 21.05 3.96 -28.26
CA ILE A 467 21.07 2.81 -27.34
C ILE A 467 22.50 2.24 -27.22
N THR A 468 23.21 2.09 -28.34
CA THR A 468 24.58 1.55 -28.32
C THR A 468 25.55 2.49 -27.58
N SER A 469 25.41 3.81 -27.80
CA SER A 469 26.20 4.83 -27.10
C SER A 469 25.93 4.86 -25.59
N LEU A 470 24.67 4.75 -25.18
CA LEU A 470 24.33 4.68 -23.75
C LEU A 470 24.80 3.36 -23.12
N LYS A 471 24.68 2.23 -23.82
CA LYS A 471 25.19 0.93 -23.34
C LYS A 471 26.70 0.94 -23.15
N SER A 472 27.47 1.57 -24.04
CA SER A 472 28.91 1.70 -23.87
C SER A 472 29.26 2.60 -22.67
N THR A 473 28.50 3.67 -22.46
CA THR A 473 28.62 4.53 -21.27
C THR A 473 28.34 3.74 -19.99
N VAL A 474 27.25 2.98 -19.94
CA VAL A 474 26.91 2.11 -18.80
C VAL A 474 28.01 1.09 -18.52
N ALA A 475 28.53 0.42 -19.55
CA ALA A 475 29.62 -0.55 -19.38
C ALA A 475 30.89 0.10 -18.80
N SER A 476 31.23 1.32 -19.23
CA SER A 476 32.34 2.09 -18.67
C SER A 476 32.14 2.41 -17.19
N LEU A 477 30.94 2.92 -16.83
CA LEU A 477 30.58 3.23 -15.46
C LEU A 477 30.55 1.98 -14.57
N GLN A 478 30.05 0.83 -15.07
CA GLN A 478 30.05 -0.45 -14.36
C GLN A 478 31.46 -0.99 -14.10
N SER A 479 32.37 -0.83 -15.05
CA SER A 479 33.79 -1.16 -14.88
C SER A 479 34.43 -0.29 -13.79
N LEU A 480 34.13 1.02 -13.78
CA LEU A 480 34.60 1.93 -12.74
C LEU A 480 34.04 1.54 -11.36
N LEU A 481 32.77 1.15 -11.28
CA LEU A 481 32.12 0.72 -10.05
C LEU A 481 32.75 -0.56 -9.49
N SER A 482 33.07 -1.51 -10.36
CA SER A 482 33.71 -2.77 -9.98
C SER A 482 35.10 -2.56 -9.41
N ARG A 483 35.86 -1.58 -9.94
CA ARG A 483 37.19 -1.21 -9.41
C ARG A 483 37.11 -0.56 -8.04
N LEU A 484 36.10 0.27 -7.79
CA LEU A 484 35.88 0.92 -6.50
C LEU A 484 35.39 -0.03 -5.42
N GLY A 485 34.69 -1.12 -5.78
CA GLY A 485 34.23 -2.13 -4.82
C GLY A 485 35.27 -3.23 -4.51
N ALA A 486 36.39 -3.26 -5.22
CA ALA A 486 37.49 -4.21 -5.00
C ALA A 486 38.68 -3.59 -4.24
N ALA A 487 38.65 -2.27 -4.01
CA ALA A 487 39.61 -1.50 -3.22
C ALA A 487 39.01 -1.16 -1.86
#